data_AF-A0A950GXS1-F1
#
_entry.id   AF-A0A950GXS1-F1
#
_cell.length_a   1.000
_cell.length_b   1.000
_cell.length_c   1.000
_cell.angle_alpha   90.00
_cell.angle_beta   90.00
_cell.angle_gamma   90.00
#
_symmetry.space_group_name_H-M   'P 1'
#
loop_
_entity.id
_entity.type
_entity.pdbx_description
1 polymer ?
#
loop_
_entity_poly.entity_id
_entity_poly.type
_entity_poly.pdbx_seq_one_letter_code
_entity_poly.pdbx_strand_id
1 'polypeptide(L)'
;MSKQEFLTSSGLEVQTLEFWLEQQWLIPEESSAGARFSDRDVARARLIGQLKSDFGVNDEGVDVILHLMDQLHGMRRALAQLQEHMGGKAG
;
A
#
# COMPACT_ATOMS: atom_id res chain seq x y z
N MET A 1 -8.08 9.10 6.56
CA MET A 1 -8.39 10.23 5.67
C MET A 1 -9.45 9.79 4.67
N SER A 2 -10.33 10.70 4.28
CA SER A 2 -11.34 10.52 3.22
C SER A 2 -10.70 10.44 1.83
N LYS A 3 -11.46 10.01 0.83
CA LYS A 3 -11.02 10.00 -0.59
C LYS A 3 -10.51 11.38 -1.04
N GLN A 4 -11.20 12.46 -0.65
CA GLN A 4 -10.81 13.82 -1.03
C GLN A 4 -9.47 14.24 -0.41
N GLU A 5 -9.28 14.00 0.89
CA GLU A 5 -8.02 14.30 1.59
C GLU A 5 -6.85 13.48 1.03
N PHE A 6 -7.11 12.23 0.64
CA PHE A 6 -6.13 11.36 0.01
C PHE A 6 -5.67 11.90 -1.34
N LEU A 7 -6.60 12.31 -2.21
CA LEU A 7 -6.27 12.89 -3.52
C LEU A 7 -5.43 14.15 -3.37
N THR A 8 -5.79 15.04 -2.45
CA THR A 8 -5.01 16.25 -2.14
C THR A 8 -3.59 15.92 -1.63
N SER A 9 -3.45 14.91 -0.77
CA SER A 9 -2.16 14.57 -0.16
C SER A 9 -1.21 13.76 -1.06
N SER A 10 -1.79 12.98 -1.97
CA SER A 10 -1.07 12.15 -2.94
C SER A 10 -0.78 12.88 -4.24
N GLY A 11 -1.55 13.91 -4.58
CA GLY A 11 -1.48 14.61 -5.86
C GLY A 11 -2.03 13.79 -7.03
N LEU A 12 -2.79 12.72 -6.75
CA LEU A 12 -3.37 11.84 -7.76
C LEU A 12 -4.64 12.41 -8.36
N GLU A 13 -4.87 12.08 -9.63
CA GLU A 13 -6.16 12.27 -10.29
C GLU A 13 -7.17 11.21 -9.86
N VAL A 14 -8.46 11.57 -9.86
CA VAL A 14 -9.57 10.67 -9.48
C VAL A 14 -9.57 9.38 -10.30
N GLN A 15 -9.38 9.49 -11.63
CA GLN A 15 -9.37 8.34 -12.54
C GLN A 15 -8.20 7.39 -12.26
N THR A 16 -7.03 7.95 -11.90
CA THR A 16 -5.85 7.15 -11.53
C THR A 16 -6.11 6.39 -10.23
N LEU A 17 -6.71 7.06 -9.25
CA LEU A 17 -7.08 6.41 -7.99
C LEU A 17 -8.08 5.27 -8.22
N GLU A 18 -9.13 5.50 -9.00
CA GLU A 18 -10.13 4.47 -9.29
C GLU A 18 -9.52 3.25 -9.98
N PHE A 19 -8.66 3.47 -10.98
CA PHE A 19 -7.90 2.41 -11.61
C PHE A 19 -7.04 1.63 -10.58
N TRP A 20 -6.35 2.32 -9.67
CA TRP A 20 -5.52 1.65 -8.66
C TRP A 20 -6.32 0.87 -7.62
N LEU A 21 -7.56 1.30 -7.31
CA LEU A 21 -8.48 0.55 -6.47
C LEU A 21 -9.00 -0.69 -7.19
N GLU A 22 -9.35 -0.59 -8.46
CA GLU A 22 -9.81 -1.71 -9.30
C GLU A 22 -8.73 -2.78 -9.46
N GLN A 23 -7.47 -2.37 -9.70
CA GLN A 23 -6.32 -3.27 -9.76
C GLN A 23 -5.87 -3.80 -8.39
N GLN A 24 -6.56 -3.41 -7.30
CA GLN A 24 -6.21 -3.75 -5.92
C GLN A 24 -4.79 -3.32 -5.51
N TRP A 25 -4.21 -2.35 -6.20
CA TRP A 25 -2.92 -1.76 -5.84
C TRP A 25 -3.01 -0.89 -4.60
N LEU A 26 -4.18 -0.28 -4.37
CA LEU A 26 -4.54 0.37 -3.13
C LEU A 26 -5.74 -0.35 -2.53
N ILE A 27 -5.64 -0.72 -1.25
CA ILE A 27 -6.71 -1.39 -0.52
C ILE A 27 -6.96 -0.59 0.76
N PRO A 28 -7.75 0.49 0.68
CA PRO A 28 -8.12 1.27 1.86
C PRO A 28 -9.03 0.45 2.78
N GLU A 29 -9.12 0.88 4.03
CA GLU A 29 -10.07 0.28 4.97
C GLU A 29 -11.50 0.70 4.61
N GLU A 30 -12.41 -0.28 4.47
CA GLU A 30 -13.82 0.03 4.30
C GLU A 30 -14.44 0.43 5.65
N SER A 31 -15.14 1.56 5.67
CA SER A 31 -15.90 2.01 6.84
C SER A 31 -17.35 2.30 6.46
N SER A 32 -18.22 2.46 7.46
CA SER A 32 -19.63 2.84 7.25
C SER A 32 -19.80 4.19 6.53
N ALA A 33 -18.78 5.04 6.51
CA ALA A 33 -18.74 6.32 5.80
C ALA A 33 -18.02 6.24 4.43
N GLY A 34 -17.64 5.04 3.99
CA GLY A 34 -16.89 4.79 2.76
C GLY A 34 -15.42 4.43 3.00
N ALA A 35 -14.63 4.40 1.91
CA ALA A 35 -13.22 4.07 1.93
C ALA A 35 -12.40 5.07 2.77
N ARG A 36 -11.65 4.55 3.74
CA ARG A 36 -10.74 5.30 4.61
C ARG A 36 -9.30 4.95 4.28
N PHE A 37 -8.56 5.96 3.86
CA PHE A 37 -7.14 5.84 3.54
C PHE A 37 -6.28 6.18 4.77
N SER A 38 -5.08 5.64 4.79
CA SER A 38 -4.05 5.82 5.81
C SER A 38 -2.79 6.46 5.21
N ASP A 39 -1.86 6.91 6.05
CA ASP A 39 -0.57 7.44 5.58
C ASP A 39 0.24 6.38 4.82
N ARG A 40 0.03 5.11 5.15
CA ARG A 40 0.63 3.98 4.43
C ARG A 40 0.13 3.91 2.98
N ASP A 41 -1.15 4.21 2.76
CA ASP A 41 -1.73 4.23 1.42
C ASP A 41 -1.18 5.40 0.60
N VAL A 42 -0.93 6.56 1.23
CA VAL A 42 -0.29 7.71 0.58
C VAL A 42 1.15 7.37 0.19
N ALA A 43 1.90 6.72 1.08
CA ALA A 43 3.26 6.27 0.77
C ALA A 43 3.28 5.25 -0.39
N ARG A 44 2.34 4.29 -0.38
CA ARG A 44 2.18 3.31 -1.46
C ARG A 44 1.83 3.98 -2.78
N ALA A 45 0.94 4.96 -2.77
CA ALA A 45 0.57 5.73 -3.95
C ALA A 45 1.76 6.49 -4.55
N ARG A 46 2.57 7.14 -3.71
CA ARG A 46 3.80 7.84 -4.15
C ARG A 46 4.82 6.88 -4.76
N LEU A 47 4.93 5.66 -4.21
CA LEU A 47 5.80 4.63 -4.76
C LEU A 47 5.32 4.18 -6.15
N ILE A 48 4.03 3.88 -6.31
CA ILE A 48 3.47 3.51 -7.61
C ILE A 48 3.70 4.63 -8.62
N GLY A 49 3.49 5.89 -8.23
CA GLY A 49 3.81 7.05 -9.05
C GLY A 49 5.26 7.05 -9.53
N GLN A 50 6.22 6.88 -8.61
CA GLN A 50 7.66 6.82 -8.94
C GLN A 50 8.00 5.64 -9.85
N LEU A 51 7.42 4.46 -9.62
CA LEU A 51 7.63 3.29 -10.49
C LEU A 51 7.21 3.59 -11.93
N LYS A 52 6.07 4.28 -12.11
CA LYS A 52 5.57 4.63 -13.44
C LYS A 52 6.33 5.81 -14.07
N SER A 53 6.66 6.85 -13.31
CA SER A 53 7.29 8.07 -13.84
C SER A 53 8.80 7.93 -14.02
N ASP A 54 9.49 7.44 -12.99
CA ASP A 54 10.96 7.52 -12.89
C ASP A 54 11.61 6.25 -13.44
N PHE A 55 10.92 5.11 -13.32
CA PHE A 55 11.41 3.81 -13.76
C PHE A 55 10.71 3.28 -15.03
N GLY A 56 9.68 3.97 -15.53
CA GLY A 56 8.96 3.57 -16.75
C GLY A 56 8.28 2.20 -16.66
N VAL A 57 7.94 1.76 -15.45
CA VAL A 57 7.29 0.47 -15.21
C VAL A 57 5.86 0.51 -15.73
N ASN A 58 5.48 -0.50 -16.51
CA ASN A 58 4.11 -0.69 -16.99
C ASN A 58 3.20 -1.23 -15.88
N ASP A 59 1.90 -1.30 -16.16
CA ASP A 59 0.92 -1.72 -15.16
C ASP A 59 1.14 -3.16 -14.68
N GLU A 60 1.49 -4.08 -15.58
CA GLU A 60 1.83 -5.46 -15.21
C GLU A 60 3.08 -5.55 -14.33
N GLY A 61 4.08 -4.70 -14.60
CA GLY A 61 5.30 -4.63 -13.79
C GLY A 61 5.03 -4.07 -12.40
N VAL A 62 4.16 -3.06 -12.29
CA VAL A 62 3.74 -2.52 -10.99
C VAL A 62 3.09 -3.61 -10.15
N ASP A 63 2.17 -4.38 -10.75
CA ASP A 63 1.47 -5.46 -10.04
C ASP A 63 2.45 -6.49 -9.44
N VAL A 64 3.42 -6.95 -10.24
CA VAL A 64 4.45 -7.89 -9.78
C VAL A 64 5.30 -7.29 -8.65
N ILE A 65 5.73 -6.03 -8.77
CA ILE A 65 6.54 -5.38 -7.74
C ILE A 65 5.76 -5.24 -6.43
N LEU A 66 4.50 -4.80 -6.51
CA LEU A 66 3.63 -4.67 -5.34
C LEU A 66 3.41 -6.02 -4.65
N HIS A 67 3.14 -7.07 -5.43
CA HIS A 67 2.99 -8.42 -4.90
C HIS A 67 4.26 -8.87 -4.15
N LEU A 68 5.43 -8.69 -4.74
CA LEU A 68 6.71 -9.05 -4.12
C LEU A 68 6.97 -8.26 -2.83
N MET A 69 6.63 -6.97 -2.81
CA MET A 69 6.72 -6.16 -1.60
C MET A 69 5.79 -6.67 -0.50
N ASP A 70 4.56 -7.03 -0.84
CA ASP A 70 3.60 -7.54 0.13
C ASP A 70 4.07 -8.88 0.72
N GLN A 71 4.68 -9.75 -0.08
CA GLN A 71 5.32 -10.98 0.41
C GLN A 71 6.48 -10.67 1.37
N LEU A 72 7.38 -9.75 1.00
CA LEU A 72 8.50 -9.35 1.87
C LEU A 72 8.03 -8.76 3.20
N HIS A 73 6.98 -7.93 3.18
CA HIS A 73 6.38 -7.39 4.40
C HIS A 73 5.73 -8.49 5.24
N GLY A 74 5.06 -9.48 4.62
CA GLY A 74 4.54 -10.66 5.30
C GLY A 74 5.64 -11.45 6.02
N MET A 75 6.74 -11.72 5.33
CA MET A 75 7.89 -12.43 5.90
C MET A 75 8.52 -11.66 7.07
N ARG A 76 8.71 -10.34 6.94
CA ARG A 76 9.23 -9.50 8.03
C ARG A 76 8.34 -9.53 9.27
N ARG A 77 7.00 -9.49 9.08
CA ARG A 77 6.05 -9.60 10.20
C ARG A 77 6.12 -10.97 10.87
N ALA A 78 6.18 -12.05 10.10
CA ALA A 78 6.29 -13.40 10.65
C ALA A 78 7.57 -13.58 11.48
N LEU A 79 8.70 -13.07 10.98
CA LEU A 79 9.97 -13.08 11.72
C LEU A 79 9.90 -12.27 13.01
N ALA A 80 9.33 -11.06 12.97
CA ALA A 80 9.17 -10.23 14.16
C ALA A 80 8.29 -10.91 15.23
N GLN A 81 7.19 -11.55 14.81
CA GLN A 81 6.33 -12.31 15.71
C GLN A 81 7.08 -13.49 16.35
N LEU A 82 7.85 -14.25 15.57
CA LEU A 82 8.66 -15.35 16.11
C LEU A 82 9.69 -14.86 17.14
N GLN A 83 10.35 -13.73 16.87
CA GLN A 83 11.29 -13.13 17.83
C GLN A 83 10.62 -12.71 19.13
N GLU A 84 9.43 -12.11 19.05
CA GLU A 84 8.63 -11.71 20.22
C GLU A 84 8.24 -12.93 21.07
N HIS A 85 7.78 -14.01 20.44
CA HIS A 85 7.40 -15.24 21.14
C HIS A 85 8.60 -15.97 21.77
N MET A 86 9.79 -15.88 21.16
CA MET A 86 11.02 -16.44 21.74
C MET A 86 11.60 -15.55 22.85
N GLY A 87 11.41 -14.23 22.79
CA GLY A 87 11.83 -13.27 23.82
C GLY A 87 10.94 -13.28 25.07
N GLY A 88 9.66 -13.65 24.93
CA GLY A 88 8.68 -13.69 26.03
C GLY A 88 8.76 -14.90 26.97
N LYS A 89 9.72 -15.83 26.79
CA LYS A 89 9.92 -16.99 27.67
C LYS A 89 11.07 -16.85 28.68
N ALA A 90 11.68 -15.67 28.77
CA ALA A 90 12.65 -15.34 29.81
C ALA A 90 12.08 -14.24 30.72
N GLY A 91 11.10 -14.60 31.55
CA GLY A 91 10.49 -13.74 32.57
C GLY A 91 10.02 -14.58 33.74
#